data_AF-A0A698FUY1-F1
#
_entry.id   AF-A0A698FUY1-F1
#
_cell.length_a   1.000
_cell.length_b   1.000
_cell.length_c   1.000
_cell.angle_alpha   90.00
_cell.angle_beta   90.00
_cell.angle_gamma   90.00
#
_symmetry.space_group_name_H-M   'P 1'
#
loop_
_entity.id
_entity.type
_entity.pdbx_description
1 polymer ?
#
loop_
_entity_poly.entity_id
_entity_poly.type
_entity_poly.pdbx_seq_one_letter_code
_entity_poly.pdbx_strand_id
1 'polypeptide(L)'
;MAYEKRNTLIENCGFCNSKILSSLDFFHYLLKIHRKSFWFSVMGMIDFAFLRSIKLKFLDGIIHEDHYFGKVLFYKVKKIFILVDKVYHYRIRAKSIMDYSSCNDDIPEFMYDTYLFFHDKTIFKKYLRNYSLFITASMIFLFLKQSDNSEKKSLFEKIFCEKLFLWQKDFLCNFSVDEFYFLFNTKIFYGVDYSSKILFESIYDFIQYQNMQIDIITKKSVKNEYKIKNHLSYKMGHAMVKNCKNWYKGGIFKLLYDIYKIYINHRKKNK
;
A
#
# COMPACT_ATOMS: atom_id res chain seq x y z
N MET A 1 7.80 -9.21 34.12
CA MET A 1 6.80 -9.70 33.14
C MET A 1 7.47 -10.75 32.28
N ALA A 2 6.93 -11.97 32.24
CA ALA A 2 7.45 -13.01 31.35
C ALA A 2 7.26 -12.53 29.90
N TYR A 3 8.35 -12.41 29.14
CA TYR A 3 8.27 -12.10 27.71
C TYR A 3 7.54 -13.25 27.01
N GLU A 4 6.36 -12.96 26.46
CA GLU A 4 5.62 -13.91 25.64
C GLU A 4 6.49 -14.32 24.45
N LYS A 5 6.78 -15.62 24.35
CA LYS A 5 7.70 -16.16 23.35
C LYS A 5 7.08 -15.99 21.95
N ARG A 6 7.54 -14.99 21.20
CA ARG A 6 7.15 -14.80 19.80
C ARG A 6 7.85 -15.81 18.91
N ASN A 7 7.08 -16.51 18.07
CA ASN A 7 7.61 -17.40 17.05
C ASN A 7 8.33 -16.60 15.96
N THR A 8 9.49 -17.10 15.55
CA THR A 8 10.28 -16.60 14.41
C THR A 8 9.58 -16.88 13.09
N LEU A 9 10.02 -16.21 12.00
CA LEU A 9 9.50 -16.47 10.67
C LEU A 9 9.66 -17.95 10.25
N ILE A 10 10.83 -18.52 10.54
CA ILE A 10 11.17 -19.92 10.25
C ILE A 10 10.23 -20.87 11.00
N GLU A 11 9.97 -20.62 12.28
CA GLU A 11 9.01 -21.41 13.08
C GLU A 11 7.58 -21.28 12.56
N ASN A 12 7.14 -20.07 12.18
CA ASN A 12 5.81 -19.86 11.61
C ASN A 12 5.63 -20.60 10.27
N CYS A 13 6.71 -20.76 9.49
CA CYS A 13 6.70 -21.55 8.25
C CYS A 13 6.67 -23.07 8.48
N GLY A 14 6.86 -23.54 9.73
CA GLY A 14 6.80 -24.96 10.09
C GLY A 14 7.96 -25.79 9.51
N PHE A 15 9.15 -25.20 9.39
CA PHE A 15 10.32 -25.94 8.90
C PHE A 15 10.89 -26.86 9.99
N CYS A 16 10.83 -28.18 9.77
CA CYS A 16 11.40 -29.17 10.68
C CYS A 16 12.85 -29.54 10.35
N ASN A 17 13.27 -29.38 9.10
CA ASN A 17 14.61 -29.73 8.63
C ASN A 17 15.21 -28.58 7.81
N SER A 18 16.52 -28.39 7.92
CA SER A 18 17.28 -27.44 7.11
C SER A 18 17.18 -27.81 5.63
N LYS A 19 16.99 -26.82 4.76
CA LYS A 19 16.75 -27.05 3.32
C LYS A 19 17.08 -25.85 2.46
N ILE A 20 17.24 -26.11 1.17
CA ILE A 20 17.35 -25.06 0.14
C ILE A 20 15.96 -24.80 -0.44
N LEU A 21 15.59 -23.53 -0.54
CA LEU A 21 14.38 -23.04 -1.19
C LEU A 21 14.76 -22.21 -2.42
N SER A 22 13.92 -22.23 -3.45
CA SER A 22 13.94 -21.15 -4.43
C SER A 22 13.28 -19.88 -3.85
N SER A 23 13.50 -18.75 -4.52
CA SER A 23 12.79 -17.50 -4.21
C SER A 23 11.26 -17.63 -4.35
N LEU A 24 10.77 -18.41 -5.32
CA LEU A 24 9.35 -18.70 -5.48
C LEU A 24 8.80 -19.52 -4.31
N ASP A 25 9.49 -20.61 -3.92
CA ASP A 25 9.08 -21.45 -2.80
C ASP A 25 8.98 -20.62 -1.52
N PHE A 26 9.98 -19.76 -1.27
CA PHE A 26 9.98 -18.86 -0.12
C PHE A 26 8.75 -17.96 -0.10
N PHE A 27 8.37 -17.37 -1.25
CA PHE A 27 7.16 -16.55 -1.33
C PHE A 27 5.87 -17.36 -1.15
N HIS A 28 5.80 -18.60 -1.63
CA HIS A 28 4.67 -19.48 -1.32
C HIS A 28 4.53 -19.74 0.18
N TYR A 29 5.64 -19.91 0.91
CA TYR A 29 5.59 -20.00 2.37
C TYR A 29 5.06 -18.72 3.01
N LEU A 30 5.55 -17.54 2.60
CA LEU A 30 5.03 -16.26 3.11
C LEU A 30 3.53 -16.09 2.84
N LEU A 31 3.06 -16.49 1.67
CA LEU A 31 1.64 -16.47 1.32
C LEU A 31 0.83 -17.41 2.22
N LYS A 32 1.31 -18.64 2.43
CA LYS A 32 0.67 -19.66 3.28
C LYS A 32 0.47 -19.20 4.72
N ILE A 33 1.45 -18.48 5.27
CA ILE A 33 1.38 -17.96 6.65
C ILE A 33 0.77 -16.54 6.72
N HIS A 34 0.19 -16.05 5.62
CA HIS A 34 -0.40 -14.72 5.50
C HIS A 34 0.55 -13.57 5.92
N ARG A 35 1.85 -13.70 5.63
CA ARG A 35 2.86 -12.72 6.02
C ARG A 35 2.94 -11.57 5.01
N LYS A 36 2.20 -10.48 5.29
CA LYS A 36 2.13 -9.29 4.41
C LYS A 36 3.34 -8.33 4.50
N SER A 37 4.36 -8.64 5.30
CA SER A 37 5.53 -7.78 5.47
C SER A 37 6.79 -8.57 5.74
N PHE A 38 7.88 -8.13 5.11
CA PHE A 38 9.19 -8.77 5.20
C PHE A 38 10.29 -7.70 5.23
N TRP A 39 11.35 -7.97 5.97
CA TRP A 39 12.55 -7.16 6.10
C TRP A 39 13.73 -8.09 6.34
N PHE A 40 14.93 -7.66 5.92
CA PHE A 40 16.14 -8.43 6.09
C PHE A 40 17.34 -7.47 6.17
N SER A 41 18.07 -7.52 7.28
CA SER A 41 19.32 -6.77 7.46
C SER A 41 20.41 -7.70 8.00
N VAL A 42 20.33 -8.05 9.29
CA VAL A 42 21.33 -8.84 10.02
C VAL A 42 20.86 -10.26 10.34
N MET A 43 19.72 -10.67 9.77
CA MET A 43 19.04 -11.93 10.11
C MET A 43 19.59 -13.16 9.38
N GLY A 44 20.64 -13.00 8.57
CA GLY A 44 21.28 -14.11 7.87
C GLY A 44 22.51 -13.68 7.09
N MET A 45 23.09 -14.63 6.37
CA MET A 45 24.29 -14.43 5.57
C MET A 45 23.94 -14.33 4.09
N ILE A 46 24.64 -13.46 3.37
CA ILE A 46 24.45 -13.24 1.94
C ILE A 46 25.79 -13.46 1.25
N ASP A 47 25.79 -14.16 0.13
CA ASP A 47 26.94 -14.20 -0.77
C ASP A 47 27.26 -12.78 -1.26
N PHE A 48 28.44 -12.28 -0.90
CA PHE A 48 28.84 -10.90 -1.19
C PHE A 48 29.08 -10.65 -2.69
N ALA A 49 29.60 -11.65 -3.43
CA ALA A 49 29.77 -11.55 -4.87
C ALA A 49 28.42 -11.44 -5.58
N PHE A 50 27.44 -12.24 -5.12
CA PHE A 50 26.06 -12.11 -5.58
C PHE A 50 25.48 -10.72 -5.26
N LEU A 51 25.57 -10.26 -4.01
CA LEU A 51 25.04 -8.95 -3.60
C LEU A 51 25.59 -7.80 -4.45
N ARG A 52 26.90 -7.82 -4.71
CA ARG A 52 27.57 -6.83 -5.59
C ARG A 52 27.05 -6.90 -7.03
N SER A 53 26.83 -8.11 -7.56
CA SER A 53 26.37 -8.26 -8.94
C SER A 53 24.96 -7.71 -9.18
N ILE A 54 24.06 -7.80 -8.19
CA ILE A 54 22.71 -7.25 -8.28
C ILE A 54 22.61 -5.74 -7.96
N LYS A 55 23.73 -5.12 -7.57
CA LYS A 55 23.87 -3.70 -7.20
C LYS A 55 22.82 -3.23 -6.19
N LEU A 56 22.50 -4.07 -5.22
CA LEU A 56 21.49 -3.78 -4.19
C LEU A 56 22.16 -3.20 -2.95
N LYS A 57 21.66 -2.05 -2.48
CA LYS A 57 22.04 -1.40 -1.23
C LYS A 57 20.80 -0.98 -0.43
N PHE A 58 20.99 -0.62 0.83
CA PHE A 58 19.96 0.06 1.60
C PHE A 58 19.61 1.41 0.95
N LEU A 59 18.37 1.85 1.14
CA LEU A 59 17.95 3.17 0.70
C LEU A 59 18.50 4.22 1.67
N ASP A 60 19.15 5.22 1.12
CA ASP A 60 19.71 6.32 1.89
C ASP A 60 18.60 7.26 2.37
N GLY A 61 18.79 7.88 3.55
CA GLY A 61 17.91 8.94 4.05
C GLY A 61 16.50 8.50 4.48
N ILE A 62 16.29 7.21 4.74
CA ILE A 62 15.06 6.68 5.33
C ILE A 62 15.37 5.79 6.54
N ILE A 63 14.38 5.57 7.39
CA ILE A 63 14.39 4.47 8.37
C ILE A 63 13.70 3.24 7.79
N HIS A 64 13.82 2.07 8.42
CA HIS A 64 13.17 0.85 7.94
C HIS A 64 13.64 0.43 6.54
N GLU A 65 14.87 0.79 6.19
CA GLU A 65 15.55 0.52 4.92
C GLU A 65 15.70 -0.98 4.61
N ASP A 66 15.72 -1.79 5.66
CA ASP A 66 15.76 -3.25 5.63
C ASP A 66 14.49 -3.87 5.00
N HIS A 67 13.38 -3.13 4.96
CA HIS A 67 12.17 -3.55 4.26
C HIS A 67 12.30 -3.51 2.74
N TYR A 68 12.92 -2.46 2.17
CA TYR A 68 13.18 -2.40 0.73
C TYR A 68 14.20 -3.48 0.37
N PHE A 69 15.33 -3.46 1.07
CA PHE A 69 16.46 -4.34 0.80
C PHE A 69 16.06 -5.81 0.86
N GLY A 70 15.40 -6.24 1.95
CA GLY A 70 15.02 -7.64 2.12
C GLY A 70 14.06 -8.14 1.04
N LYS A 71 13.07 -7.34 0.66
CA LYS A 71 12.11 -7.74 -0.39
C LYS A 71 12.77 -7.87 -1.76
N VAL A 72 13.60 -6.91 -2.14
CA VAL A 72 14.30 -6.94 -3.45
C VAL A 72 15.35 -8.06 -3.48
N LEU A 73 16.09 -8.25 -2.38
CA LEU A 73 17.08 -9.33 -2.24
C LEU A 73 16.41 -10.70 -2.45
N PHE A 74 15.34 -10.98 -1.71
CA PHE A 74 14.65 -12.27 -1.76
C PHE A 74 13.86 -12.47 -3.06
N TYR A 75 13.54 -11.40 -3.78
CA TYR A 75 13.03 -11.49 -5.14
C TYR A 75 14.13 -11.91 -6.13
N LYS A 76 15.33 -11.30 -6.04
CA LYS A 76 16.44 -11.53 -6.98
C LYS A 76 17.21 -12.84 -6.74
N VAL A 77 17.23 -13.34 -5.51
CA VAL A 77 17.99 -14.55 -5.17
C VAL A 77 17.42 -15.79 -5.88
N LYS A 78 18.31 -16.73 -6.23
CA LYS A 78 17.91 -18.02 -6.85
C LYS A 78 17.71 -19.13 -5.83
N LYS A 79 18.57 -19.19 -4.81
CA LYS A 79 18.58 -20.22 -3.78
C LYS A 79 18.74 -19.59 -2.40
N ILE A 80 17.94 -20.05 -1.45
CA ILE A 80 17.92 -19.60 -0.06
C ILE A 80 18.13 -20.84 0.80
N PHE A 81 19.22 -20.89 1.55
CA PHE A 81 19.39 -21.95 2.55
C PHE A 81 18.73 -21.54 3.86
N ILE A 82 17.81 -22.36 4.35
CA ILE A 82 17.15 -22.20 5.64
C ILE A 82 17.79 -23.14 6.64
N LEU A 83 18.41 -22.57 7.68
CA LEU A 83 18.92 -23.29 8.84
C LEU A 83 17.86 -23.29 9.94
N VAL A 84 17.44 -24.47 10.39
CA VAL A 84 16.45 -24.62 11.47
C VAL A 84 17.11 -24.55 12.86
N ASP A 85 18.40 -24.91 12.93
CA ASP A 85 19.16 -24.88 14.17
C ASP A 85 19.37 -23.46 14.69
N LYS A 86 19.09 -23.26 15.98
CA LYS A 86 19.28 -21.98 16.65
C LYS A 86 20.72 -21.84 17.11
N VAL A 87 21.53 -21.21 16.26
CA VAL A 87 22.96 -20.99 16.51
C VAL A 87 23.29 -19.62 17.10
N TYR A 88 22.30 -18.72 17.21
CA TYR A 88 22.48 -17.37 17.74
C TYR A 88 21.65 -17.12 18.99
N HIS A 89 22.28 -16.52 20.01
CA HIS A 89 21.60 -15.92 21.15
C HIS A 89 21.42 -14.41 20.92
N TYR A 90 20.21 -13.98 20.58
CA TYR A 90 19.90 -12.57 20.41
C TYR A 90 19.71 -11.86 21.76
N ARG A 91 20.42 -10.76 21.98
CA ARG A 91 20.34 -9.93 23.19
C ARG A 91 19.90 -8.52 22.84
N ILE A 92 18.80 -8.06 23.43
CA ILE A 92 18.41 -6.65 23.40
C ILE A 92 19.20 -5.93 24.49
N ARG A 93 19.91 -4.86 24.12
CA ARG A 93 20.60 -3.97 25.06
C ARG A 93 19.73 -2.77 25.41
N ALA A 94 19.94 -2.17 26.58
CA ALA A 94 19.34 -0.90 26.94
C ALA A 94 19.66 0.17 25.88
N LYS A 95 18.68 1.03 25.56
CA LYS A 95 18.77 2.04 24.48
C LYS A 95 18.98 1.45 23.09
N SER A 96 18.60 0.19 22.88
CA SER A 96 18.56 -0.38 21.53
C SER A 96 17.45 0.30 20.72
N ILE A 97 17.67 0.48 19.41
CA ILE A 97 16.61 0.89 18.48
C ILE A 97 15.45 -0.11 18.49
N MET A 98 15.74 -1.37 18.83
CA MET A 98 14.77 -2.46 18.98
C MET A 98 14.24 -2.62 20.42
N ASP A 99 14.55 -1.70 21.33
CA ASP A 99 14.03 -1.70 22.69
C ASP A 99 12.59 -1.13 22.72
N TYR A 100 11.63 -2.04 22.62
CA TYR A 100 10.20 -1.73 22.67
C TYR A 100 9.71 -1.16 24.01
N SER A 101 10.55 -1.17 25.06
CA SER A 101 10.20 -0.65 26.39
C SER A 101 10.64 0.80 26.62
N SER A 102 11.48 1.35 25.74
CA SER A 102 12.05 2.68 25.91
C SER A 102 11.42 3.71 24.97
N CYS A 103 11.11 4.89 25.53
CA CYS A 103 10.86 6.11 24.76
C CYS A 103 12.18 6.56 24.15
N ASN A 104 12.62 5.93 23.06
CA ASN A 104 13.89 6.29 22.44
C ASN A 104 13.75 7.69 21.85
N ASP A 105 14.39 8.67 22.47
CA ASP A 105 14.15 10.10 22.26
C ASP A 105 15.08 10.72 21.21
N ASP A 106 15.92 9.91 20.59
CA ASP A 106 16.93 10.38 19.66
C ASP A 106 16.31 10.78 18.31
N ILE A 107 16.81 11.89 17.78
CA ILE A 107 16.50 12.40 16.44
C ILE A 107 17.67 11.99 15.55
N PRO A 108 17.45 11.24 14.46
CA PRO A 108 18.54 10.87 13.58
C PRO A 108 19.20 12.11 12.99
N GLU A 109 20.53 12.18 13.11
CA GLU A 109 21.32 13.34 12.68
C GLU A 109 21.09 13.70 11.21
N PHE A 110 20.94 12.68 10.35
CA PHE A 110 20.66 12.87 8.93
C PHE A 110 19.31 13.57 8.64
N MET A 111 18.39 13.62 9.62
CA MET A 111 17.07 14.24 9.54
C MET A 111 16.91 15.46 10.45
N TYR A 112 18.01 16.02 10.98
CA TYR A 112 17.90 17.14 11.93
C TYR A 112 17.20 18.37 11.32
N ASP A 113 17.52 18.73 10.07
CA ASP A 113 16.88 19.87 9.39
C ASP A 113 15.38 19.66 9.17
N THR A 114 14.97 18.41 8.90
CA THR A 114 13.57 18.02 8.82
C THR A 114 12.88 18.21 10.16
N TYR A 115 13.55 17.82 11.25
CA TYR A 115 13.01 18.04 12.58
C TYR A 115 12.85 19.54 12.89
N LEU A 116 13.82 20.36 12.49
CA LEU A 116 13.72 21.82 12.63
C LEU A 116 12.50 22.35 11.90
N PHE A 117 12.15 21.87 10.71
CA PHE A 117 10.95 22.32 10.00
C PHE A 117 9.65 22.06 10.78
N PHE A 118 9.50 20.87 11.36
CA PHE A 118 8.27 20.54 12.09
C PHE A 118 8.19 21.20 13.46
N HIS A 119 9.33 21.47 14.10
CA HIS A 119 9.44 21.95 15.48
C HIS A 119 8.69 21.11 16.54
N ASP A 120 8.11 19.97 16.13
CA ASP A 120 7.39 19.02 16.96
C ASP A 120 7.94 17.62 16.70
N LYS A 121 8.44 17.00 17.76
CA LYS A 121 9.08 15.69 17.72
C LYS A 121 8.13 14.55 17.36
N THR A 122 6.89 14.63 17.83
CA THR A 122 5.87 13.60 17.60
C THR A 122 5.44 13.63 16.14
N ILE A 123 5.19 14.82 15.61
CA ILE A 123 4.87 15.04 14.20
C ILE A 123 6.05 14.60 13.34
N PHE A 124 7.27 15.03 13.67
CA PHE A 124 8.49 14.61 12.98
C PHE A 124 8.66 13.09 12.94
N LYS A 125 8.51 12.38 14.07
CA LYS A 125 8.64 10.92 14.10
C LYS A 125 7.57 10.23 13.25
N LYS A 126 6.32 10.71 13.32
CA LYS A 126 5.23 10.21 12.48
C LYS A 126 5.52 10.44 11.01
N TYR A 127 6.01 11.64 10.67
CA TYR A 127 6.44 12.01 9.33
C TYR A 127 7.56 11.09 8.83
N LEU A 128 8.67 10.99 9.57
CA LEU A 128 9.84 10.19 9.20
C LEU A 128 9.46 8.74 8.90
N ARG A 129 8.62 8.15 9.76
CA ARG A 129 8.11 6.79 9.55
C ARG A 129 7.27 6.69 8.28
N ASN A 130 6.27 7.55 8.10
CA ASN A 130 5.36 7.46 6.95
C ASN A 130 6.12 7.76 5.64
N TYR A 131 6.99 8.76 5.64
CA TYR A 131 7.88 9.08 4.52
C TYR A 131 8.74 7.88 4.12
N SER A 132 9.40 7.26 5.09
CA SER A 132 10.26 6.11 4.83
C SER A 132 9.52 4.91 4.23
N LEU A 133 8.30 4.65 4.72
CA LEU A 133 7.44 3.60 4.20
C LEU A 133 6.89 3.94 2.80
N PHE A 134 6.56 5.21 2.54
CA PHE A 134 6.16 5.71 1.23
C PHE A 134 7.28 5.55 0.20
N ILE A 135 8.51 5.95 0.54
CA ILE A 135 9.68 5.79 -0.33
C ILE A 135 9.96 4.29 -0.58
N THR A 136 9.93 3.47 0.46
CA THR A 136 10.08 2.01 0.34
C THR A 136 9.05 1.42 -0.63
N ALA A 137 7.77 1.77 -0.48
CA ALA A 137 6.71 1.29 -1.35
C ALA A 137 6.91 1.73 -2.80
N SER A 138 7.22 3.01 -3.02
CA SER A 138 7.45 3.58 -4.35
C SER A 138 8.62 2.91 -5.07
N MET A 139 9.73 2.70 -4.36
CA MET A 139 10.90 2.02 -4.90
C MET A 139 10.64 0.53 -5.23
N ILE A 140 9.78 -0.15 -4.45
CA ILE A 140 9.36 -1.51 -4.76
C ILE A 140 8.47 -1.54 -6.00
N PHE A 141 7.51 -0.63 -6.13
CA PHE A 141 6.66 -0.56 -7.32
C PHE A 141 7.48 -0.32 -8.59
N LEU A 142 8.44 0.60 -8.53
CA LEU A 142 9.37 0.82 -9.63
C LEU A 142 10.15 -0.45 -9.98
N PHE A 143 10.70 -1.12 -8.97
CA PHE A 143 11.41 -2.38 -9.17
C PHE A 143 10.53 -3.44 -9.86
N LEU A 144 9.26 -3.55 -9.47
CA LEU A 144 8.30 -4.49 -10.09
C LEU A 144 7.91 -4.09 -11.52
N LYS A 145 7.89 -2.80 -11.86
CA LYS A 145 7.69 -2.35 -13.24
C LYS A 145 8.83 -2.81 -14.16
N GLN A 146 10.05 -2.83 -13.64
CA GLN A 146 11.25 -3.23 -14.39
C GLN A 146 11.51 -4.74 -14.40
N SER A 147 10.71 -5.54 -13.68
CA SER A 147 10.93 -6.99 -13.58
C SER A 147 10.17 -7.77 -14.66
N ASP A 148 10.89 -8.65 -15.37
CA ASP A 148 10.31 -9.46 -16.47
C ASP A 148 9.66 -10.78 -16.02
N ASN A 149 9.89 -11.22 -14.77
CA ASN A 149 9.37 -12.50 -14.29
C ASN A 149 7.89 -12.38 -13.85
N SER A 150 6.97 -12.71 -14.76
CA SER A 150 5.52 -12.56 -14.57
C SER A 150 4.97 -13.37 -13.40
N GLU A 151 5.40 -14.62 -13.21
CA GLU A 151 4.92 -15.49 -12.14
C GLU A 151 5.36 -14.99 -10.76
N LYS A 152 6.66 -14.76 -10.59
CA LYS A 152 7.23 -14.27 -9.32
C LYS A 152 6.67 -12.89 -8.96
N LYS A 153 6.52 -12.02 -9.97
CA LYS A 153 5.86 -10.73 -9.80
C LYS A 153 4.43 -10.89 -9.29
N SER A 154 3.60 -11.72 -9.95
CA SER A 154 2.22 -11.97 -9.51
C SER A 154 2.14 -12.47 -8.07
N LEU A 155 3.01 -13.41 -7.69
CA LEU A 155 3.06 -13.94 -6.33
C LEU A 155 3.50 -12.89 -5.31
N PHE A 156 4.55 -12.13 -5.63
CA PHE A 156 5.04 -11.04 -4.79
C PHE A 156 3.95 -9.98 -4.56
N GLU A 157 3.23 -9.60 -5.62
CA GLU A 157 2.14 -8.63 -5.57
C GLU A 157 1.01 -9.12 -4.65
N LYS A 158 0.61 -10.39 -4.76
CA LYS A 158 -0.41 -11.00 -3.86
C LYS A 158 -0.03 -10.93 -2.39
N ILE A 159 1.25 -11.01 -2.06
CA ILE A 159 1.73 -11.01 -0.67
C ILE A 159 1.85 -9.58 -0.13
N PHE A 160 2.42 -8.66 -0.91
CA PHE A 160 2.89 -7.37 -0.39
C PHE A 160 2.08 -6.15 -0.87
N CYS A 161 1.45 -6.18 -2.05
CA CYS A 161 0.90 -4.96 -2.65
C CYS A 161 -0.11 -4.26 -1.76
N GLU A 162 -1.03 -4.99 -1.12
CA GLU A 162 -2.01 -4.40 -0.21
C GLU A 162 -1.33 -3.54 0.85
N LYS A 163 -0.27 -4.04 1.49
CA LYS A 163 0.45 -3.31 2.53
C LYS A 163 1.28 -2.15 1.96
N LEU A 164 1.86 -2.31 0.78
CA LEU A 164 2.61 -1.23 0.10
C LEU A 164 1.69 -0.07 -0.29
N PHE A 165 0.48 -0.36 -0.78
CA PHE A 165 -0.54 0.65 -1.08
C PHE A 165 -0.99 1.38 0.18
N LEU A 166 -1.19 0.66 1.29
CA LEU A 166 -1.52 1.28 2.58
C LEU A 166 -0.42 2.25 3.02
N TRP A 167 0.85 1.89 2.89
CA TRP A 167 1.97 2.78 3.21
C TRP A 167 1.99 4.06 2.37
N GLN A 168 1.70 3.96 1.07
CA GLN A 168 1.60 5.15 0.23
C GLN A 168 0.43 6.04 0.65
N LYS A 169 -0.74 5.44 0.86
CA LYS A 169 -1.95 6.14 1.28
C LYS A 169 -1.77 6.84 2.63
N ASP A 170 -1.18 6.15 3.61
CA ASP A 170 -0.97 6.68 4.95
C ASP A 170 -0.09 7.93 4.93
N PHE A 171 0.91 8.01 4.05
CA PHE A 171 1.70 9.23 3.90
C PHE A 171 0.86 10.36 3.28
N LEU A 172 0.22 10.10 2.14
CA LEU A 172 -0.51 11.10 1.36
C LEU A 172 -1.77 11.64 2.06
N CYS A 173 -2.36 10.88 2.98
CA CYS A 173 -3.50 11.35 3.78
C CYS A 173 -3.08 12.15 5.03
N ASN A 174 -1.82 12.07 5.46
CA ASN A 174 -1.37 12.69 6.72
C ASN A 174 -0.45 13.90 6.50
N PHE A 175 0.10 14.09 5.30
CA PHE A 175 1.09 15.13 5.03
C PHE A 175 0.83 15.82 3.69
N SER A 176 1.10 17.12 3.64
CA SER A 176 0.90 17.96 2.47
C SER A 176 2.00 17.76 1.43
N VAL A 177 1.72 18.24 0.22
CA VAL A 177 2.68 18.25 -0.89
C VAL A 177 3.89 19.13 -0.56
N ASP A 178 3.69 20.23 0.18
CA ASP A 178 4.77 21.13 0.58
C ASP A 178 5.71 20.49 1.62
N GLU A 179 5.15 19.77 2.60
CA GLU A 179 5.92 18.99 3.59
C GLU A 179 6.77 17.91 2.91
N PHE A 180 6.24 17.31 1.83
CA PHE A 180 6.97 16.36 1.00
C PHE A 180 8.08 17.03 0.16
N TYR A 181 7.78 18.14 -0.52
CA TYR A 181 8.74 18.87 -1.36
C TYR A 181 9.92 19.45 -0.57
N PHE A 182 9.69 19.92 0.66
CA PHE A 182 10.74 20.46 1.52
C PHE A 182 11.90 19.48 1.71
N LEU A 183 11.62 18.18 1.83
CA LEU A 183 12.67 17.15 1.98
C LEU A 183 13.20 16.60 0.68
N PHE A 184 12.37 16.53 -0.35
CA PHE A 184 12.83 16.14 -1.68
C PHE A 184 13.94 17.07 -2.17
N ASN A 185 13.81 18.37 -1.87
CA ASN A 185 14.78 19.38 -2.29
C ASN A 185 15.97 19.55 -1.34
N THR A 186 15.84 19.23 -0.04
CA THR A 186 16.91 19.54 0.94
C THR A 186 17.97 18.44 1.08
N LYS A 187 17.67 17.14 0.94
CA LYS A 187 18.67 16.10 1.32
C LYS A 187 18.76 14.78 0.55
N ILE A 188 18.02 14.54 -0.54
CA ILE A 188 18.18 13.32 -1.35
C ILE A 188 17.94 13.72 -2.81
N PHE A 189 18.94 13.97 -3.67
CA PHE A 189 19.61 12.96 -4.50
C PHE A 189 20.98 13.48 -5.01
N TYR A 190 22.03 13.38 -4.20
CA TYR A 190 23.40 13.37 -4.75
C TYR A 190 23.69 11.97 -5.33
N GLY A 191 23.21 11.70 -6.56
CA GLY A 191 23.71 10.57 -7.36
C GLY A 191 22.71 9.63 -8.02
N VAL A 192 21.41 9.95 -8.11
CA VAL A 192 20.46 9.17 -8.93
C VAL A 192 19.56 10.08 -9.74
N ASP A 193 19.90 10.24 -11.02
CA ASP A 193 19.15 10.98 -12.06
C ASP A 193 17.73 10.41 -12.32
N TYR A 194 17.45 9.22 -11.79
CA TYR A 194 16.16 8.52 -11.96
C TYR A 194 15.04 8.99 -11.03
N SER A 195 15.35 9.74 -9.97
CA SER A 195 14.42 9.95 -8.85
C SER A 195 13.21 10.82 -9.13
N SER A 196 13.37 11.89 -9.90
CA SER A 196 12.29 12.80 -10.30
C SER A 196 11.27 12.08 -11.19
N LYS A 197 11.73 11.20 -12.09
CA LYS A 197 10.87 10.38 -12.94
C LYS A 197 10.14 9.29 -12.17
N ILE A 198 10.84 8.59 -11.26
CA ILE A 198 10.24 7.58 -10.37
C ILE A 198 9.15 8.21 -9.50
N LEU A 199 9.42 9.41 -8.99
CA LEU A 199 8.48 10.18 -8.18
C LEU A 199 7.25 10.60 -8.98
N PHE A 200 7.44 11.15 -10.18
CA PHE A 200 6.34 11.55 -11.05
C PHE A 200 5.49 10.33 -11.44
N GLU A 201 6.12 9.20 -11.76
CA GLU A 201 5.43 7.96 -12.08
C GLU A 201 4.72 7.34 -10.87
N SER A 202 5.28 7.40 -9.66
CA SER A 202 4.63 6.83 -8.46
C SER A 202 3.46 7.68 -7.99
N ILE A 203 3.58 9.01 -8.05
CA ILE A 203 2.47 9.95 -7.82
C ILE A 203 1.41 9.78 -8.91
N TYR A 204 1.82 9.67 -10.18
CA TYR A 204 0.90 9.45 -11.29
C TYR A 204 0.15 8.12 -11.15
N ASP A 205 0.85 7.01 -10.87
CA ASP A 205 0.23 5.70 -10.66
C ASP A 205 -0.71 5.71 -9.44
N PHE A 206 -0.34 6.41 -8.36
CA PHE A 206 -1.22 6.57 -7.21
C PHE A 206 -2.48 7.35 -7.58
N ILE A 207 -2.35 8.44 -8.33
CA ILE A 207 -3.48 9.22 -8.86
C ILE A 207 -4.34 8.35 -9.79
N GLN A 208 -3.74 7.57 -10.68
CA GLN A 208 -4.46 6.65 -11.58
C GLN A 208 -5.18 5.55 -10.81
N TYR A 209 -4.56 4.98 -9.78
CA TYR A 209 -5.17 3.97 -8.92
C TYR A 209 -6.33 4.56 -8.09
N GLN A 210 -6.17 5.75 -7.52
CA GLN A 210 -7.24 6.51 -6.86
C GLN A 210 -8.41 6.75 -7.82
N ASN A 211 -8.13 7.23 -9.03
CA ASN A 211 -9.14 7.47 -10.06
C ASN A 211 -9.85 6.17 -10.48
N MET A 212 -9.13 5.05 -10.58
CA MET A 212 -9.72 3.75 -10.89
C MET A 212 -10.64 3.25 -9.76
N GLN A 213 -10.27 3.46 -8.49
CA GLN A 213 -11.11 3.12 -7.34
C GLN A 213 -12.34 4.04 -7.23
N ILE A 214 -12.15 5.34 -7.48
CA ILE A 214 -13.24 6.32 -7.61
C ILE A 214 -14.18 5.90 -8.74
N ASP A 215 -13.65 5.48 -9.89
CA ASP A 215 -14.42 4.97 -11.03
C ASP A 215 -15.20 3.69 -10.71
N ILE A 216 -14.63 2.79 -9.90
CA ILE A 216 -15.33 1.58 -9.43
C ILE A 216 -16.46 1.97 -8.46
N ILE A 217 -16.22 2.93 -7.57
CA ILE A 217 -17.19 3.44 -6.61
C ILE A 217 -18.30 4.23 -7.32
N THR A 218 -17.97 5.08 -8.29
CA THR A 218 -18.93 5.83 -9.12
C THR A 218 -19.69 4.90 -10.05
N LYS A 219 -19.06 3.89 -10.67
CA LYS A 219 -19.80 2.85 -11.42
C LYS A 219 -20.76 2.07 -10.53
N LYS A 220 -20.41 1.82 -9.25
CA LYS A 220 -21.27 1.17 -8.27
C LYS A 220 -22.42 2.08 -7.80
N SER A 221 -22.17 3.39 -7.61
CA SER A 221 -23.20 4.37 -7.24
C SER A 221 -24.16 4.67 -8.39
N VAL A 222 -23.65 4.80 -9.62
CA VAL A 222 -24.44 4.97 -10.85
C VAL A 222 -25.34 3.75 -11.09
N LYS A 223 -24.84 2.53 -10.88
CA LYS A 223 -25.66 1.30 -10.98
C LYS A 223 -26.79 1.23 -9.94
N ASN A 224 -26.59 1.80 -8.75
CA ASN A 224 -27.62 1.92 -7.72
C ASN A 224 -28.61 3.06 -8.01
N GLU A 225 -28.15 4.18 -8.58
CA GLU A 225 -29.01 5.27 -9.03
C GLU A 225 -29.91 4.82 -10.19
N TYR A 226 -29.39 4.05 -11.15
CA TYR A 226 -30.20 3.42 -12.21
C TYR A 226 -31.22 2.42 -11.65
N LYS A 227 -30.90 1.67 -10.59
CA LYS A 227 -31.87 0.78 -9.92
C LYS A 227 -32.98 1.59 -9.25
N ILE A 228 -32.63 2.60 -8.45
CA ILE A 228 -33.58 3.49 -7.76
C ILE A 228 -34.48 4.23 -8.75
N LYS A 229 -33.90 4.81 -9.81
CA LYS A 229 -34.63 5.49 -10.89
C LYS A 229 -35.52 4.53 -11.69
N ASN A 230 -35.24 3.22 -11.64
CA ASN A 230 -36.06 2.23 -12.32
C ASN A 230 -37.27 1.74 -11.52
N HIS A 231 -37.29 1.92 -10.19
CA HIS A 231 -38.44 1.56 -9.37
C HIS A 231 -39.68 2.36 -9.77
N LEU A 232 -40.83 1.68 -9.78
CA LEU A 232 -42.12 2.26 -10.15
C LEU A 232 -42.47 3.52 -9.34
N SER A 233 -42.25 3.46 -8.02
CA SER A 233 -42.50 4.57 -7.10
C SER A 233 -41.72 5.83 -7.46
N TYR A 234 -40.43 5.68 -7.80
CA TYR A 234 -39.59 6.80 -8.23
C TYR A 234 -40.09 7.41 -9.55
N LYS A 235 -40.44 6.59 -10.54
CA LYS A 235 -40.97 7.05 -11.83
C LYS A 235 -42.31 7.77 -11.69
N MET A 236 -43.20 7.26 -10.83
CA MET A 236 -44.48 7.89 -10.52
C MET A 236 -44.28 9.24 -9.81
N GLY A 237 -43.45 9.27 -8.75
CA GLY A 237 -43.15 10.50 -8.03
C GLY A 237 -42.52 11.58 -8.90
N HIS A 238 -41.59 11.20 -9.80
CA HIS A 238 -41.01 12.12 -10.77
C HIS A 238 -42.05 12.69 -11.75
N ALA A 239 -42.97 11.86 -12.24
CA ALA A 239 -44.06 12.31 -13.11
C ALA A 239 -45.02 13.27 -12.38
N MET A 240 -45.34 12.99 -11.11
CA MET A 240 -46.14 13.88 -10.26
C MET A 240 -45.48 15.24 -10.10
N VAL A 241 -44.21 15.29 -9.69
CA VAL A 241 -43.49 16.57 -9.52
C VAL A 241 -43.40 17.35 -10.84
N LYS A 242 -43.09 16.68 -11.96
CA LYS A 242 -42.97 17.32 -13.28
C LYS A 242 -44.29 17.93 -13.77
N ASN A 243 -45.40 17.21 -13.59
CA ASN A 243 -46.70 17.67 -14.06
C ASN A 243 -47.34 18.68 -13.09
N CYS A 244 -47.12 18.55 -11.78
CA CYS A 244 -47.52 19.55 -10.80
C CYS A 244 -46.77 20.89 -11.00
N LYS A 245 -45.49 20.87 -11.43
CA LYS A 245 -44.78 22.10 -11.80
C LYS A 245 -45.35 22.79 -13.05
N ASN A 246 -46.03 22.05 -13.93
CA ASN A 246 -46.64 22.56 -15.16
C ASN A 246 -48.18 22.61 -15.06
N TRP A 247 -48.73 22.70 -13.84
CA TRP A 247 -50.17 22.61 -13.57
C TRP A 247 -50.98 23.63 -14.39
N TYR A 248 -50.47 24.85 -14.52
CA TYR A 248 -51.07 25.98 -15.26
C TYR A 248 -51.12 25.76 -16.79
N LYS A 249 -50.42 24.75 -17.31
CA LYS A 249 -50.46 24.33 -18.73
C LYS A 249 -51.30 23.06 -18.95
N GLY A 250 -52.21 22.74 -18.02
CA GLY A 250 -53.02 21.52 -18.06
C GLY A 250 -52.31 20.27 -17.53
N GLY A 251 -51.22 20.43 -16.77
CA GLY A 251 -50.41 19.34 -16.23
C GLY A 251 -51.18 18.35 -15.35
N ILE A 252 -52.26 18.77 -14.69
CA ILE A 252 -53.08 17.92 -13.81
C ILE A 252 -53.82 16.83 -14.59
N PHE A 253 -54.42 17.16 -15.73
CA PHE A 253 -55.10 16.16 -16.58
C PHE A 253 -54.08 15.23 -17.28
N LYS A 254 -52.92 15.78 -17.66
CA LYS A 254 -51.81 15.03 -18.24
C LYS A 254 -51.19 14.03 -17.25
N LEU A 255 -51.21 14.35 -15.96
CA LEU A 255 -50.66 13.49 -14.92
C LEU A 255 -51.37 12.13 -14.83
N LEU A 256 -52.71 12.10 -14.94
CA LEU A 256 -53.49 10.86 -14.90
C LEU A 256 -53.09 9.92 -16.04
N TYR A 257 -52.93 10.47 -17.25
CA TYR A 257 -52.46 9.72 -18.41
C TYR A 257 -51.01 9.22 -18.25
N ASP A 258 -50.10 10.08 -17.77
CA ASP A 258 -48.68 9.72 -17.59
C ASP A 258 -48.50 8.63 -16.52
N ILE A 259 -49.23 8.70 -15.39
CA ILE A 259 -49.22 7.66 -14.34
C ILE A 259 -49.74 6.33 -14.90
N TYR A 260 -50.86 6.34 -15.61
CA TYR A 260 -51.44 5.13 -16.21
C TYR A 260 -50.49 4.48 -17.23
N LYS A 261 -49.84 5.28 -18.08
CA LYS A 261 -48.85 4.82 -19.06
C LYS A 261 -47.61 4.23 -18.39
N ILE A 262 -47.11 4.88 -17.32
CA ILE A 262 -45.97 4.37 -16.52
C ILE A 262 -46.33 3.02 -15.88
N TYR A 263 -47.54 2.89 -15.33
CA TYR A 263 -48.02 1.65 -14.71
C TYR A 263 -48.12 0.48 -15.70
N ILE A 264 -48.75 0.68 -16.87
CA ILE A 264 -48.85 -0.36 -17.90
C ILE A 264 -47.48 -0.80 -18.40
N ASN A 265 -46.59 0.15 -18.68
CA ASN A 265 -45.25 -0.15 -19.18
C ASN A 265 -44.40 -0.90 -18.14
N HIS A 266 -44.60 -0.61 -16.85
CA HIS A 266 -43.93 -1.34 -15.79
C HIS A 266 -44.51 -2.75 -15.59
N ARG A 267 -45.84 -2.93 -15.74
CA ARG A 267 -46.50 -4.24 -15.66
C ARG A 267 -46.14 -5.16 -16.84
N LYS A 268 -45.94 -4.60 -18.04
CA LYS A 268 -45.48 -5.33 -19.24
C LYS A 268 -44.02 -5.78 -19.15
N LYS A 269 -43.17 -5.07 -18.40
CA LYS A 269 -41.75 -5.43 -18.16
C LYS A 269 -41.54 -6.47 -17.07
N ASN A 270 -42.55 -6.73 -16.24
CA ASN A 270 -42.50 -7.66 -15.10
C ASN A 270 -43.36 -8.93 -15.31
N LYS A 271 -43.81 -9.18 -16.54
CA LYS A 271 -44.31 -10.48 -17.02
C LYS A 271 -43.19 -11.15 -17.79
#